data_AF-A0A3C0ELV7-F1
#
_entry.id   AF-A0A3C0ELV7-F1
#
_cell.length_a   1.000
_cell.length_b   1.000
_cell.length_c   1.000
_cell.angle_alpha   90.00
_cell.angle_beta   90.00
_cell.angle_gamma   90.00
#
_symmetry.space_group_name_H-M   'P 1'
#
loop_
_entity.id
_entity.type
_entity.pdbx_description
1 polymer ?
#
loop_
_entity_poly.entity_id
_entity_poly.type
_entity_poly.pdbx_seq_one_letter_code
_entity_poly.pdbx_strand_id
1 'polypeptide(L)'
;MLTYIIRRLLLMIPTLIGVTAVVFFVMAFAPGGFGGTVLNEQGAQTEGDEARRIREYFERRYGLDQNAVVQYGRWINQVSPLGFLNTSQLTYTDVQLVEMSNAIAADDLLPTLGTPRVLDDLVLNMAKYQDIEPVAAVSVVRELLADVDTGLAWIKELSPNILNRDIERVTRDEVVLTQQRELRSLLQSQLAGRQRIIFSRPAIKWPDLGQSLRGRKVTQM
;
A
#
# COMPACT_ATOMS: atom_id res chain seq x y z
N MET A 1 -40.22 -22.14 -4.64
CA MET A 1 -39.85 -21.23 -3.54
C MET A 1 -38.36 -20.91 -3.50
N LEU A 2 -37.44 -21.89 -3.51
CA LEU A 2 -36.00 -21.66 -3.51
C LEU A 2 -35.49 -20.78 -4.68
N THR A 3 -35.94 -21.06 -5.91
CA THR A 3 -35.60 -20.26 -7.11
C THR A 3 -36.02 -18.79 -7.00
N TYR A 4 -37.15 -18.53 -6.34
CA TYR A 4 -37.64 -17.17 -6.11
C TYR A 4 -36.74 -16.42 -5.11
N ILE A 5 -36.33 -17.10 -4.03
CA ILE A 5 -35.41 -16.54 -3.02
C ILE A 5 -34.05 -16.22 -3.66
N ILE A 6 -33.48 -17.15 -4.44
CA ILE A 6 -32.19 -16.94 -5.12
C ILE A 6 -32.28 -15.77 -6.11
N ARG A 7 -33.34 -15.70 -6.93
CA ARG A 7 -33.54 -14.57 -7.85
C ARG A 7 -33.61 -13.24 -7.09
N ARG A 8 -34.29 -13.21 -5.94
CA ARG A 8 -34.42 -12.00 -5.13
C ARG A 8 -33.09 -11.58 -4.48
N LEU A 9 -32.31 -12.53 -3.96
CA LEU A 9 -30.97 -12.27 -3.44
C LEU A 9 -30.01 -11.78 -4.52
N LEU A 10 -30.05 -12.38 -5.72
CA LEU A 10 -29.25 -11.93 -6.85
C LEU A 10 -29.61 -10.51 -7.30
N LEU A 11 -30.89 -10.12 -7.25
CA LEU A 11 -31.33 -8.75 -7.57
C LEU A 11 -30.94 -7.74 -6.48
N MET A 12 -30.77 -8.18 -5.23
CA MET A 12 -30.33 -7.30 -4.14
C MET A 12 -28.87 -6.85 -4.31
N ILE A 13 -28.00 -7.70 -4.86
CA ILE A 13 -26.58 -7.38 -5.04
C ILE A 13 -26.39 -6.13 -5.91
N PRO A 14 -26.95 -6.02 -7.14
CA PRO A 14 -26.88 -4.80 -7.95
C PRO A 14 -27.45 -3.57 -7.26
N THR A 15 -28.58 -3.71 -6.54
CA THR A 15 -29.17 -2.56 -5.84
C THR A 15 -28.25 -2.04 -4.73
N LEU A 16 -27.60 -2.94 -3.99
CA LEU A 16 -26.71 -2.56 -2.90
C LEU A 16 -25.42 -1.92 -3.45
N ILE A 17 -24.88 -2.44 -4.55
CA ILE A 17 -23.78 -1.81 -5.30
C ILE A 17 -24.21 -0.40 -5.76
N GLY A 18 -25.40 -0.26 -6.32
CA GLY A 18 -25.92 1.04 -6.78
C GLY A 18 -26.01 2.08 -5.67
N VAL A 19 -26.64 1.74 -4.53
CA VAL A 19 -26.76 2.67 -3.39
C VAL A 19 -25.39 3.02 -2.81
N THR A 20 -24.51 2.04 -2.64
CA THR A 20 -23.16 2.28 -2.09
C THR A 20 -22.29 3.11 -3.04
N ALA A 21 -22.44 2.96 -4.36
CA ALA A 21 -21.78 3.82 -5.34
C ALA A 21 -22.25 5.27 -5.24
N VAL A 22 -23.57 5.51 -5.06
CA VAL A 22 -24.09 6.87 -4.82
C VAL A 22 -23.47 7.48 -3.57
N VAL A 23 -23.44 6.74 -2.45
CA VAL A 23 -22.80 7.20 -1.20
C VAL A 23 -21.33 7.55 -1.43
N PHE A 24 -20.60 6.67 -2.13
CA PHE A 24 -19.21 6.90 -2.49
C PHE A 24 -19.03 8.19 -3.30
N PHE A 25 -19.80 8.39 -4.39
CA PHE A 25 -19.66 9.60 -5.20
C PHE A 25 -20.03 10.87 -4.44
N VAL A 26 -21.04 10.82 -3.57
CA VAL A 26 -21.39 11.97 -2.70
C VAL A 26 -20.22 12.33 -1.79
N MET A 27 -19.53 11.34 -1.19
CA MET A 27 -18.33 11.58 -0.40
C MET A 27 -17.15 12.08 -1.27
N ALA A 28 -16.99 11.53 -2.47
CA ALA A 28 -15.94 11.91 -3.41
C ALA A 28 -16.05 13.39 -3.85
N PHE A 29 -17.28 13.85 -4.08
CA PHE A 29 -17.58 15.20 -4.53
C PHE A 29 -17.75 16.22 -3.39
N ALA A 30 -17.75 15.77 -2.13
CA ALA A 30 -17.74 16.67 -1.00
C ALA A 30 -16.48 17.57 -1.05
N PRO A 31 -16.56 18.85 -0.63
CA PRO A 31 -15.40 19.74 -0.60
C PRO A 31 -14.31 19.13 0.29
N GLY A 32 -13.18 18.77 -0.33
CA GLY A 32 -12.07 18.01 0.27
C GLY A 32 -11.93 16.57 -0.23
N GLY A 33 -12.98 15.93 -0.75
CA GLY A 33 -12.97 14.53 -1.19
C GLY A 33 -12.66 13.53 -0.08
N PHE A 34 -12.38 12.27 -0.43
CA PHE A 34 -12.14 11.17 0.52
C PHE A 34 -10.99 11.38 1.52
N GLY A 35 -10.03 12.26 1.21
CA GLY A 35 -8.89 12.57 2.07
C GLY A 35 -8.88 14.00 2.61
N GLY A 36 -9.81 14.86 2.21
CA GLY A 36 -9.72 16.30 2.45
C GLY A 36 -9.75 16.69 3.91
N THR A 37 -10.44 15.93 4.76
CA THR A 37 -10.44 16.15 6.20
C THR A 37 -9.07 15.86 6.81
N VAL A 38 -8.45 14.73 6.44
CA VAL A 38 -7.10 14.35 6.90
C VAL A 38 -6.03 15.33 6.37
N LEU A 39 -6.16 15.75 5.12
CA LEU A 39 -5.28 16.74 4.50
C LEU A 39 -5.45 18.15 5.11
N ASN A 40 -6.67 18.56 5.46
CA ASN A 40 -6.93 19.85 6.08
C ASN A 40 -6.53 19.87 7.56
N GLU A 41 -6.64 18.76 8.29
CA GLU A 41 -6.24 18.69 9.70
C GLU A 41 -4.73 18.61 9.90
N GLN A 42 -3.99 17.93 9.00
CA GLN A 42 -2.55 17.70 9.14
C GLN A 42 -1.68 18.51 8.15
N GLY A 43 -2.22 18.92 7.00
CA GLY A 43 -1.50 19.62 5.94
C GLY A 43 -1.72 21.14 5.88
N ALA A 44 -2.72 21.68 6.58
CA ALA A 44 -3.08 23.10 6.49
C ALA A 44 -2.11 24.06 7.21
N GLN A 45 -1.09 23.56 7.91
CA GLN A 45 -0.11 24.38 8.64
C GLN A 45 1.29 24.41 8.00
N THR A 46 1.51 23.68 6.91
CA THR A 46 2.80 23.63 6.22
C THR A 46 2.64 24.27 4.85
N GLU A 47 3.43 25.28 4.53
CA GLU A 47 3.52 25.84 3.18
C GLU A 47 4.73 25.26 2.44
N GLY A 48 4.66 25.19 1.11
CA GLY A 48 5.79 24.80 0.25
C GLY A 48 5.89 23.31 -0.09
N ASP A 49 7.10 22.84 -0.38
CA ASP A 49 7.38 21.50 -0.91
C ASP A 49 7.08 20.37 0.09
N GLU A 50 7.16 20.65 1.40
CA GLU A 50 6.87 19.66 2.44
C GLU A 50 5.39 19.30 2.52
N ALA A 51 4.51 20.29 2.42
CA ALA A 51 3.06 20.10 2.38
C ALA A 51 2.62 19.22 1.20
N ARG A 52 3.28 19.39 0.05
CA ARG A 52 3.04 18.57 -1.15
C ARG A 52 3.42 17.11 -0.93
N ARG A 53 4.60 16.85 -0.35
CA ARG A 53 5.03 15.49 -0.03
C ARG A 53 4.07 14.78 0.92
N ILE A 54 3.59 15.51 1.94
CA ILE A 54 2.60 15.00 2.89
C ILE A 54 1.29 14.67 2.17
N ARG A 55 0.81 15.57 1.31
CA ARG A 55 -0.38 15.36 0.49
C ARG A 55 -0.26 14.14 -0.40
N GLU A 56 0.82 14.01 -1.16
CA GLU A 56 1.04 12.86 -2.03
C GLU A 56 1.13 11.55 -1.25
N TYR A 57 1.75 11.57 -0.06
CA TYR A 57 1.77 10.41 0.82
C TYR A 57 0.36 9.98 1.23
N PHE A 58 -0.51 10.91 1.61
CA PHE A 58 -1.90 10.61 1.94
C PHE A 58 -2.70 10.15 0.72
N GLU A 59 -2.50 10.78 -0.43
CA GLU A 59 -3.13 10.37 -1.67
C GLU A 59 -2.77 8.91 -2.01
N ARG A 60 -1.48 8.54 -1.94
CA ARG A 60 -1.02 7.15 -2.12
C ARG A 60 -1.58 6.19 -1.06
N ARG A 61 -1.59 6.63 0.21
CA ARG A 61 -2.08 5.81 1.33
C ARG A 61 -3.54 5.41 1.15
N TYR A 62 -4.38 6.37 0.78
CA TYR A 62 -5.81 6.15 0.59
C TYR A 62 -6.17 5.72 -0.84
N GLY A 63 -5.22 5.75 -1.78
CA GLY A 63 -5.46 5.38 -3.19
C GLY A 63 -6.14 6.48 -4.00
N LEU A 64 -6.07 7.73 -3.55
CA LEU A 64 -6.66 8.88 -4.23
C LEU A 64 -5.92 9.21 -5.54
N ASP A 65 -4.72 8.67 -5.71
CA ASP A 65 -3.92 8.71 -6.94
C ASP A 65 -4.47 7.78 -8.05
N GLN A 66 -5.41 6.91 -7.72
CA GLN A 66 -5.97 5.89 -8.64
C GLN A 66 -7.28 6.36 -9.27
N ASN A 67 -7.74 5.69 -10.34
CA ASN A 67 -9.02 6.03 -10.97
C ASN A 67 -10.21 5.78 -10.01
N ALA A 68 -11.33 6.46 -10.24
CA ALA A 68 -12.50 6.41 -9.35
C ALA A 68 -13.07 4.99 -9.17
N VAL A 69 -12.97 4.14 -10.19
CA VAL A 69 -13.46 2.75 -10.15
C VAL A 69 -12.63 1.90 -9.18
N VAL A 70 -11.30 2.04 -9.21
CA VAL A 70 -10.40 1.35 -8.30
C VAL A 70 -10.58 1.87 -6.87
N GLN A 71 -10.75 3.18 -6.69
CA GLN A 71 -11.05 3.77 -5.37
C GLN A 71 -12.34 3.18 -4.78
N TYR A 72 -13.41 3.11 -5.59
CA TYR A 72 -14.67 2.49 -5.17
C TYR A 72 -14.50 1.02 -4.82
N GLY A 73 -13.77 0.25 -5.64
CA GLY A 73 -13.46 -1.16 -5.38
C GLY A 73 -12.67 -1.38 -4.09
N ARG A 74 -11.71 -0.50 -3.79
CA ARG A 74 -10.97 -0.51 -2.52
C ARG A 74 -11.87 -0.18 -1.34
N TRP A 75 -12.71 0.84 -1.47
CA TRP A 75 -13.64 1.27 -0.43
C TRP A 75 -14.68 0.19 -0.12
N ILE A 76 -15.33 -0.39 -1.12
CA ILE A 76 -16.33 -1.45 -0.91
C ILE A 76 -15.69 -2.69 -0.28
N ASN A 77 -14.47 -3.05 -0.69
CA ASN A 77 -13.72 -4.14 -0.06
C ASN A 77 -13.43 -3.86 1.42
N GLN A 78 -13.20 -2.59 1.80
CA GLN A 78 -12.91 -2.20 3.17
C GLN A 78 -14.16 -2.16 4.05
N VAL A 79 -15.30 -1.71 3.51
CA VAL A 79 -16.57 -1.58 4.23
C VAL A 79 -17.32 -2.91 4.31
N SER A 80 -17.20 -3.76 3.29
CA SER A 80 -17.87 -5.06 3.27
C SER A 80 -17.25 -6.04 4.27
N PRO A 81 -18.06 -6.79 5.03
CA PRO A 81 -17.57 -7.87 5.89
C PRO A 81 -17.04 -9.04 5.06
N LEU A 82 -17.45 -9.17 3.79
CA LEU A 82 -16.93 -10.16 2.85
C LEU A 82 -16.06 -9.47 1.82
N GLY A 83 -14.81 -9.89 1.70
CA GLY A 83 -13.92 -9.33 0.71
C GLY A 83 -12.59 -10.05 0.69
N PHE A 84 -11.54 -9.28 0.47
CA PHE A 84 -10.16 -9.73 0.34
C PHE A 84 -9.28 -8.96 1.30
N LEU A 85 -8.21 -9.60 1.77
CA LEU A 85 -7.21 -8.92 2.58
C LEU A 85 -6.55 -7.80 1.78
N ASN A 86 -6.24 -6.72 2.49
CA ASN A 86 -5.36 -5.69 1.98
C ASN A 86 -3.92 -5.95 2.47
N THR A 87 -2.95 -5.36 1.78
CA THR A 87 -1.53 -5.37 2.16
C THR A 87 -1.29 -5.01 3.63
N SER A 88 -2.05 -4.07 4.20
CA SER A 88 -1.87 -3.64 5.60
C SER A 88 -2.32 -4.66 6.64
N GLN A 89 -3.18 -5.60 6.25
CA GLN A 89 -3.67 -6.69 7.11
C GLN A 89 -2.73 -7.90 7.10
N LEU A 90 -1.71 -7.90 6.23
CA LEU A 90 -0.69 -8.94 6.24
C LEU A 90 0.24 -8.79 7.43
N THR A 91 0.30 -9.86 8.21
CA THR A 91 1.23 -10.04 9.32
C THR A 91 2.15 -11.21 8.99
N TYR A 92 3.44 -11.04 9.30
CA TYR A 92 4.45 -12.09 9.20
C TYR A 92 4.91 -12.49 10.59
N THR A 93 5.48 -13.69 10.71
CA THR A 93 6.01 -14.18 11.98
C THR A 93 7.37 -13.55 12.29
N ASP A 94 7.75 -13.50 13.57
CA ASP A 94 9.05 -12.98 13.98
C ASP A 94 10.20 -13.75 13.32
N VAL A 95 10.04 -15.07 13.11
CA VAL A 95 11.02 -15.91 12.43
C VAL A 95 11.26 -15.43 10.98
N GLN A 96 10.17 -15.16 10.24
CA GLN A 96 10.27 -14.67 8.85
C GLN A 96 10.93 -13.29 8.78
N LEU A 97 10.67 -12.42 9.77
CA LEU A 97 11.27 -11.09 9.83
C LEU A 97 12.76 -11.15 10.15
N VAL A 98 13.18 -12.04 11.06
CA VAL A 98 14.60 -12.26 11.39
C VAL A 98 15.35 -12.87 10.20
N GLU A 99 14.75 -13.85 9.52
CA GLU A 99 15.33 -14.46 8.33
C GLU A 99 15.55 -13.43 7.20
N MET A 100 14.54 -12.58 6.96
CA MET A 100 14.65 -11.45 6.03
C MET A 100 15.79 -10.51 6.43
N SER A 101 15.85 -10.07 7.70
CA SER A 101 16.87 -9.12 8.15
C SER A 101 18.29 -9.69 8.03
N ASN A 102 18.46 -10.98 8.34
CA ASN A 102 19.74 -11.67 8.15
C ASN A 102 20.12 -11.77 6.66
N ALA A 103 19.16 -12.06 5.78
CA ALA A 103 19.40 -12.09 4.34
C ALA A 103 19.79 -10.71 3.77
N ILE A 104 19.19 -9.63 4.27
CA ILE A 104 19.59 -8.25 3.94
C ILE A 104 21.02 -7.98 4.39
N ALA A 105 21.37 -8.36 5.62
CA ALA A 105 22.70 -8.14 6.19
C ALA A 105 23.80 -8.95 5.51
N ALA A 106 23.46 -10.11 4.94
CA ALA A 106 24.38 -10.98 4.21
C ALA A 106 24.57 -10.58 2.74
N ASP A 107 23.77 -9.66 2.19
CA ASP A 107 23.90 -9.19 0.81
C ASP A 107 25.06 -8.19 0.64
N ASP A 108 25.70 -8.20 -0.52
CA ASP A 108 26.86 -7.35 -0.80
C ASP A 108 26.49 -5.88 -1.09
N LEU A 109 25.27 -5.63 -1.60
CA LEU A 109 24.84 -4.32 -2.10
C LEU A 109 23.93 -3.62 -1.09
N LEU A 110 22.88 -4.29 -0.61
CA LEU A 110 21.82 -3.66 0.20
C LEU A 110 22.36 -2.91 1.43
N PRO A 111 23.28 -3.46 2.25
CA PRO A 111 23.81 -2.74 3.42
C PRO A 111 24.53 -1.44 3.09
N THR A 112 25.02 -1.27 1.85
CA THR A 112 25.72 -0.05 1.42
C THR A 112 24.77 1.10 1.07
N LEU A 113 23.47 0.81 0.91
CA LEU A 113 22.45 1.74 0.42
C LEU A 113 21.64 2.43 1.52
N GLY A 114 21.74 1.99 2.77
CA GLY A 114 20.97 2.58 3.87
C GLY A 114 21.19 1.90 5.22
N THR A 115 20.46 2.36 6.23
CA THR A 115 20.47 1.73 7.56
C THR A 115 19.61 0.46 7.55
N PRO A 116 19.89 -0.52 8.45
CA PRO A 116 19.13 -1.77 8.52
C PRO A 116 17.62 -1.55 8.59
N ARG A 117 17.16 -0.66 9.49
CA ARG A 117 15.74 -0.33 9.66
C ARG A 117 15.07 0.14 8.36
N VAL A 118 15.75 0.97 7.59
CA VAL A 118 15.23 1.52 6.34
C VAL A 118 15.10 0.43 5.27
N LEU A 119 16.07 -0.49 5.22
CA LEU A 119 16.05 -1.62 4.30
C LEU A 119 14.99 -2.65 4.71
N ASP A 120 14.90 -2.96 6.01
CA ASP A 120 13.87 -3.85 6.57
C ASP A 120 12.46 -3.32 6.22
N ASP A 121 12.21 -2.02 6.42
CA ASP A 121 10.92 -1.40 6.08
C ASP A 121 10.64 -1.46 4.57
N LEU A 122 11.64 -1.21 3.72
CA LEU A 122 11.50 -1.27 2.26
C LEU A 122 11.16 -2.69 1.82
N VAL A 123 11.94 -3.68 2.24
CA VAL A 123 11.78 -5.10 1.88
C VAL A 123 10.46 -5.63 2.40
N LEU A 124 10.09 -5.29 3.65
CA LEU A 124 8.81 -5.70 4.21
C LEU A 124 7.63 -5.10 3.44
N ASN A 125 7.69 -3.82 3.08
CA ASN A 125 6.64 -3.21 2.26
C ASN A 125 6.58 -3.83 0.86
N MET A 126 7.73 -4.17 0.27
CA MET A 126 7.78 -4.91 -1.00
C MET A 126 7.15 -6.30 -0.87
N ALA A 127 7.50 -7.05 0.18
CA ALA A 127 6.96 -8.39 0.43
C ALA A 127 5.43 -8.37 0.54
N LYS A 128 4.90 -7.44 1.35
CA LYS A 128 3.45 -7.25 1.49
C LYS A 128 2.83 -6.80 0.17
N TYR A 129 3.50 -5.89 -0.54
CA TYR A 129 2.98 -5.37 -1.80
C TYR A 129 2.92 -6.46 -2.85
N GLN A 130 3.92 -7.33 -2.98
CA GLN A 130 3.95 -8.41 -3.96
C GLN A 130 3.21 -9.68 -3.52
N ASP A 131 2.78 -9.78 -2.25
CA ASP A 131 2.21 -10.99 -1.64
C ASP A 131 3.19 -12.19 -1.68
N ILE A 132 4.45 -11.92 -1.36
CA ILE A 132 5.53 -12.92 -1.31
C ILE A 132 6.11 -13.03 0.11
N GLU A 133 6.95 -14.04 0.33
CA GLU A 133 7.67 -14.19 1.60
C GLU A 133 8.69 -13.05 1.79
N PRO A 134 8.89 -12.57 3.04
CA PRO A 134 9.83 -11.48 3.32
C PRO A 134 11.25 -11.75 2.82
N VAL A 135 11.74 -12.98 2.98
CA VAL A 135 13.08 -13.36 2.49
C VAL A 135 13.19 -13.33 0.97
N ALA A 136 12.14 -13.73 0.24
CA ALA A 136 12.11 -13.68 -1.21
C ALA A 136 12.04 -12.24 -1.74
N ALA A 137 11.48 -11.30 -0.97
CA ALA A 137 11.46 -9.89 -1.35
C ALA A 137 12.85 -9.24 -1.33
N VAL A 138 13.83 -9.81 -0.60
CA VAL A 138 15.21 -9.30 -0.56
C VAL A 138 15.84 -9.33 -1.95
N SER A 139 15.71 -10.44 -2.67
CA SER A 139 16.27 -10.56 -4.03
C SER A 139 15.59 -9.63 -5.02
N VAL A 140 14.27 -9.45 -4.91
CA VAL A 140 13.51 -8.50 -5.73
C VAL A 140 14.00 -7.07 -5.50
N VAL A 141 14.13 -6.64 -4.23
CA VAL A 141 14.62 -5.30 -3.92
C VAL A 141 16.07 -5.13 -4.38
N ARG A 142 16.92 -6.14 -4.19
CA ARG A 142 18.30 -6.14 -4.69
C ARG A 142 18.34 -5.96 -6.20
N GLU A 143 17.53 -6.69 -6.96
CA GLU A 143 17.48 -6.60 -8.42
C GLU A 143 17.07 -5.20 -8.89
N LEU A 144 16.00 -4.66 -8.31
CA LEU A 144 15.51 -3.31 -8.62
C LEU A 144 16.50 -2.20 -8.26
N LEU A 145 17.37 -2.43 -7.26
CA LEU A 145 18.38 -1.46 -6.84
C LEU A 145 19.72 -1.65 -7.54
N ALA A 146 20.03 -2.85 -8.03
CA ALA A 146 21.25 -3.13 -8.76
C ALA A 146 21.25 -2.43 -10.12
N ASP A 147 20.12 -2.47 -10.83
CA ASP A 147 19.93 -1.78 -12.10
C ASP A 147 18.95 -0.60 -11.96
N VAL A 148 19.47 0.61 -12.12
CA VAL A 148 18.72 1.85 -11.94
C VAL A 148 17.58 1.96 -12.96
N ASP A 149 17.80 1.51 -14.20
CA ASP A 149 16.80 1.60 -15.26
C ASP A 149 15.63 0.67 -14.99
N THR A 150 15.92 -0.58 -14.60
CA THR A 150 14.89 -1.56 -14.19
C THR A 150 14.10 -1.06 -12.98
N GLY A 151 14.78 -0.52 -11.96
CA GLY A 151 14.13 0.04 -10.79
C GLY A 151 13.20 1.22 -11.12
N LEU A 152 13.66 2.14 -11.97
CA LEU A 152 12.86 3.28 -12.43
C LEU A 152 11.68 2.84 -13.31
N ALA A 153 11.85 1.84 -14.17
CA ALA A 153 10.77 1.28 -14.97
C ALA A 153 9.68 0.68 -14.08
N TRP A 154 10.06 -0.10 -13.06
CA TRP A 154 9.13 -0.65 -12.09
C TRP A 154 8.37 0.42 -11.31
N ILE A 155 9.06 1.51 -10.91
CA ILE A 155 8.41 2.64 -10.23
C ILE A 155 7.39 3.33 -11.15
N LYS A 156 7.69 3.51 -12.44
CA LYS A 156 6.76 4.12 -13.40
C LYS A 156 5.51 3.28 -13.59
N GLU A 157 5.65 1.95 -13.61
CA GLU A 157 4.51 1.03 -13.62
C GLU A 157 3.70 1.12 -12.33
N LEU A 158 4.39 1.18 -11.18
CA LEU A 158 3.75 1.34 -9.89
C LEU A 158 2.98 2.66 -9.81
N SER A 159 3.63 3.77 -10.16
CA SER A 159 3.16 5.14 -10.00
C SER A 159 3.21 5.88 -11.34
N PRO A 160 2.15 5.79 -12.17
CA PRO A 160 2.11 6.41 -13.48
C PRO A 160 2.27 7.94 -13.44
N ASN A 161 1.89 8.56 -12.32
CA ASN A 161 1.93 10.00 -12.11
C ASN A 161 3.19 10.45 -11.35
N ILE A 162 4.27 9.66 -11.37
CA ILE A 162 5.52 10.05 -10.74
C ILE A 162 6.08 11.35 -11.33
N LEU A 163 6.62 12.22 -10.48
CA LEU A 163 7.14 13.51 -10.91
C LEU A 163 8.47 13.33 -11.65
N ASN A 164 8.65 14.05 -12.76
CA ASN A 164 9.91 14.07 -13.50
C ASN A 164 11.09 14.48 -12.61
N ARG A 165 10.88 15.42 -11.67
CA ARG A 165 11.90 15.83 -10.70
C ARG A 165 12.43 14.66 -9.87
N ASP A 166 11.57 13.72 -9.49
CA ASP A 166 11.98 12.58 -8.67
C ASP A 166 12.81 11.58 -9.50
N ILE A 167 12.46 11.40 -10.77
CA ILE A 167 13.26 10.61 -11.72
C ILE A 167 14.62 11.30 -11.94
N GLU A 168 14.61 12.61 -12.20
CA GLU A 168 15.81 13.41 -12.41
C GLU A 168 16.75 13.36 -11.19
N ARG A 169 16.23 13.33 -9.97
CA ARG A 169 17.07 13.18 -8.76
C ARG A 169 17.88 11.89 -8.77
N VAL A 170 17.31 10.80 -9.28
CA VAL A 170 18.00 9.52 -9.39
C VAL A 170 19.04 9.55 -10.50
N THR A 171 18.74 10.19 -11.63
CA THR A 171 19.62 10.19 -12.82
C THR A 171 20.61 11.34 -12.88
N ARG A 172 20.53 12.32 -11.98
CA ARG A 172 21.37 13.54 -12.00
C ARG A 172 22.85 13.25 -11.75
N ASP A 173 23.13 12.32 -10.85
CA ASP A 173 24.49 12.04 -10.42
C ASP A 173 25.14 10.98 -11.31
N GLU A 174 26.43 11.12 -11.59
CA GLU A 174 27.20 10.12 -12.37
C GLU A 174 27.67 8.93 -11.51
N VAL A 175 27.65 9.09 -10.18
CA VAL A 175 28.11 8.07 -9.23
C VAL A 175 27.01 7.03 -9.01
N VAL A 176 27.24 5.80 -9.49
CA VAL A 176 26.30 4.68 -9.39
C VAL A 176 25.75 4.48 -7.99
N LEU A 177 26.61 4.47 -6.96
CA LEU A 177 26.17 4.25 -5.58
C LEU A 177 25.20 5.34 -5.09
N THR A 178 25.39 6.58 -5.55
CA THR A 178 24.48 7.69 -5.21
C THR A 178 23.14 7.53 -5.92
N GLN A 179 23.15 7.17 -7.20
CA GLN A 179 21.93 6.85 -7.94
C GLN A 179 21.13 5.73 -7.26
N GLN A 180 21.80 4.64 -6.84
CA GLN A 180 21.17 3.52 -6.14
C GLN A 180 20.58 3.94 -4.78
N ARG A 181 21.24 4.84 -4.05
CA ARG A 181 20.72 5.39 -2.77
C ARG A 181 19.50 6.27 -2.98
N GLU A 182 19.52 7.14 -3.99
CA GLU A 182 18.36 7.97 -4.35
C GLU A 182 17.21 7.09 -4.84
N LEU A 183 17.48 6.10 -5.68
CA LEU A 183 16.50 5.12 -6.14
C LEU A 183 15.87 4.34 -4.99
N ARG A 184 16.66 3.88 -4.03
CA ARG A 184 16.16 3.25 -2.79
C ARG A 184 15.24 4.21 -2.03
N SER A 185 15.63 5.46 -1.86
CA SER A 185 14.80 6.47 -1.19
C SER A 185 13.47 6.68 -1.93
N LEU A 186 13.52 6.69 -3.25
CA LEU A 186 12.36 6.85 -4.10
C LEU A 186 11.44 5.62 -4.02
N LEU A 187 11.97 4.41 -4.19
CA LEU A 187 11.24 3.15 -4.01
C LEU A 187 10.55 3.09 -2.64
N GLN A 188 11.29 3.42 -1.58
CA GLN A 188 10.74 3.46 -0.23
C GLN A 188 9.58 4.46 -0.14
N SER A 189 9.72 5.66 -0.69
CA SER A 189 8.65 6.67 -0.67
C SER A 189 7.41 6.27 -1.47
N GLN A 190 7.58 5.55 -2.58
CA GLN A 190 6.48 5.12 -3.45
C GLN A 190 5.76 3.88 -2.91
N LEU A 191 6.49 2.99 -2.24
CA LEU A 191 5.92 1.83 -1.53
C LEU A 191 5.31 2.22 -0.19
N ALA A 192 5.87 3.21 0.50
CA ALA A 192 5.38 3.66 1.79
C ALA A 192 3.93 4.10 1.69
N GLY A 193 3.07 3.45 2.49
CA GLY A 193 1.65 3.74 2.55
C GLY A 193 0.82 3.09 1.45
N ARG A 194 1.41 2.64 0.33
CA ARG A 194 0.67 2.05 -0.78
C ARG A 194 0.06 0.70 -0.38
N GLN A 195 -1.26 0.60 -0.52
CA GLN A 195 -1.99 -0.62 -0.22
C GLN A 195 -2.65 -1.16 -1.49
N ARG A 196 -2.56 -2.49 -1.68
CA ARG A 196 -3.34 -3.18 -2.71
C ARG A 196 -4.29 -4.19 -2.08
N ILE A 197 -5.34 -4.53 -2.83
CA ILE A 197 -6.21 -5.66 -2.52
C ILE A 197 -5.53 -6.93 -3.03
N ILE A 198 -5.51 -7.96 -2.21
CA ILE A 198 -4.91 -9.25 -2.55
C ILE A 198 -6.03 -10.24 -2.87
N PHE A 199 -6.38 -10.33 -4.16
CA PHE A 199 -7.49 -11.16 -4.62
C PHE A 199 -7.26 -12.67 -4.40
N SER A 200 -6.01 -13.10 -4.18
CA SER A 200 -5.67 -14.47 -3.79
C SER A 200 -6.07 -14.81 -2.34
N ARG A 201 -6.36 -13.82 -1.49
CA ARG A 201 -6.63 -14.00 -0.07
C ARG A 201 -8.05 -13.51 0.29
N PRO A 202 -9.11 -14.29 -0.01
CA PRO A 202 -10.45 -13.97 0.46
C PRO A 202 -10.50 -14.00 1.99
N ALA A 203 -11.21 -13.05 2.58
CA ALA A 203 -11.32 -12.92 4.02
C ALA A 203 -12.69 -12.43 4.45
N ILE A 204 -13.14 -12.95 5.60
CA ILE A 204 -14.30 -12.43 6.31
C ILE A 204 -13.78 -11.44 7.35
N LYS A 205 -14.00 -10.15 7.10
CA LYS A 205 -13.61 -9.02 7.94
C LYS A 205 -14.68 -8.82 9.01
N TRP A 206 -14.67 -9.70 10.01
CA TRP A 206 -15.52 -9.54 11.18
C TRP A 206 -15.18 -8.24 11.92
N PRO A 207 -16.17 -7.59 12.57
CA PRO A 207 -15.89 -6.49 13.47
C PRO A 207 -14.87 -6.94 14.52
N ASP A 208 -13.91 -6.08 14.84
CA ASP A 208 -13.02 -6.34 15.96
C ASP A 208 -13.87 -6.27 17.24
N LEU A 209 -14.22 -7.44 17.78
CA LEU A 209 -14.96 -7.57 19.04
C LEU A 209 -14.06 -7.28 20.26
N GLY A 210 -12.84 -6.80 20.01
CA GLY A 210 -11.87 -6.45 21.01
C GLY A 210 -11.05 -7.65 21.50
N GLN A 211 -10.26 -7.37 22.52
CA GLN A 211 -9.52 -8.38 23.25
C GLN A 211 -10.25 -8.69 24.55
N SER A 212 -10.24 -9.96 24.93
CA SER A 212 -10.61 -10.36 26.28
C SER A 212 -9.72 -9.66 27.31
N LEU A 213 -10.16 -9.67 28.58
CA LEU A 213 -9.35 -9.21 29.71
C LEU A 213 -8.00 -9.95 29.86
N ARG A 214 -7.82 -11.06 29.14
CA ARG A 214 -6.57 -11.84 29.09
C ARG A 214 -5.75 -11.57 27.81
N GLY A 215 -6.06 -10.53 27.05
CA GLY A 215 -5.32 -10.12 25.84
C GLY A 215 -5.54 -10.98 24.59
N ARG A 216 -6.37 -12.04 24.67
CA ARG A 216 -6.73 -12.85 23.49
C ARG A 216 -7.86 -12.18 22.72
N LYS A 217 -7.75 -12.12 21.38
CA LYS A 217 -8.86 -11.68 20.51
C LYS A 217 -10.08 -12.56 20.75
N VAL A 218 -11.26 -11.95 20.86
CA VAL A 218 -12.53 -12.67 21.09
C VAL A 218 -12.80 -13.71 19.99
N THR A 219 -12.30 -13.47 18.78
CA THR A 219 -12.42 -14.40 17.65
C THR A 219 -11.51 -15.63 17.73
N GLN A 220 -10.59 -15.69 18.70
CA GLN A 220 -9.65 -16.79 18.92
C GLN A 220 -9.91 -17.52 20.25
N MET A 221 -11.05 -17.25 20.90
CA MET A 221 -11.48 -17.94 22.12
C MET A 221 -12.15 -19.27 21.83
#